data_AF-A0A2X2WFK4-F1
#
_entry.id   AF-A0A2X2WFK4-F1
#
_cell.length_a   1.000
_cell.length_b   1.000
_cell.length_c   1.000
_cell.angle_alpha   90.00
_cell.angle_beta   90.00
_cell.angle_gamma   90.00
#
_symmetry.space_group_name_H-M   'P 1'
#
loop_
_entity.id
_entity.type
_entity.pdbx_description
1 polymer ?
#
loop_
_entity_poly.entity_id
_entity_poly.type
_entity_poly.pdbx_seq_one_letter_code
_entity_poly.pdbx_strand_id
1 'polypeptide(L)'
;MRKYSWLILCLALAVLLASAFAFTRADNQTEPAFGYTLDFKKPLSGIDNLSSLSYVPEEDVFVATLNRPATILKLSKNGEILARKKHRRSD
;
A
#
# COMPACT_ATOMS: atom_id res chain seq x y z
N MET A 1 -3.75 -48.96 26.55
CA MET A 1 -4.11 -47.88 25.60
C MET A 1 -3.59 -46.49 25.98
N ARG A 2 -3.32 -46.19 27.28
CA ARG A 2 -2.87 -44.85 27.75
C ARG A 2 -1.52 -44.34 27.21
N LYS A 3 -0.59 -45.23 26.85
CA LYS A 3 0.78 -44.89 26.42
C LYS A 3 0.85 -44.26 25.01
N TYR A 4 -0.08 -44.63 24.13
CA TYR A 4 -0.15 -44.10 22.76
C TYR A 4 -1.03 -42.86 22.67
N SER A 5 -1.86 -42.59 23.69
CA SER A 5 -2.74 -41.41 23.73
C SER A 5 -1.96 -40.11 23.66
N TRP A 6 -0.79 -40.04 24.30
CA TRP A 6 0.04 -38.84 24.25
C TRP A 6 0.72 -38.66 22.89
N LEU A 7 1.17 -39.76 22.27
CA LEU A 7 1.73 -39.74 20.93
C LEU A 7 0.70 -39.30 19.89
N ILE A 8 -0.54 -39.77 20.00
CA ILE A 8 -1.66 -39.37 19.11
C ILE A 8 -1.98 -37.88 19.32
N LEU A 9 -1.98 -37.39 20.56
CA LEU A 9 -2.21 -35.98 20.86
C LEU A 9 -1.10 -35.09 20.27
N CYS A 10 0.16 -35.48 20.43
CA CYS A 10 1.30 -34.77 19.85
C CYS A 10 1.24 -34.75 18.32
N LEU A 11 0.85 -35.88 17.70
CA LEU A 11 0.72 -35.97 16.25
C LEU A 11 -0.40 -35.04 15.74
N ALA A 12 -1.55 -35.04 16.39
CA ALA A 12 -2.67 -34.16 16.03
C ALA A 12 -2.31 -32.67 16.19
N LEU A 13 -1.60 -32.31 17.27
CA LEU A 13 -1.12 -30.95 17.49
C LEU A 13 -0.10 -30.52 16.41
N ALA A 14 0.82 -31.41 16.05
CA ALA A 14 1.81 -31.13 15.00
C ALA A 14 1.13 -30.88 13.64
N VAL A 15 0.10 -31.67 13.30
CA VAL A 15 -0.69 -31.47 12.06
C VAL A 15 -1.43 -30.13 12.08
N LEU A 16 -2.04 -29.75 13.22
CA LEU A 16 -2.71 -28.45 13.37
C LEU A 16 -1.76 -27.26 13.26
N LEU A 17 -0.57 -27.37 13.86
CA LEU A 17 0.44 -26.33 13.77
C LEU A 17 1.00 -26.20 12.35
N ALA A 18 1.23 -27.32 11.67
CA ALA A 18 1.69 -27.32 10.28
C ALA A 18 0.65 -26.72 9.32
N SER A 19 -0.64 -27.04 9.52
CA SER A 19 -1.71 -26.49 8.68
C SER A 19 -1.94 -25.00 8.93
N ALA A 20 -1.90 -24.53 10.19
CA ALA A 20 -1.96 -23.11 10.51
C ALA A 20 -0.77 -22.34 9.90
N PHE A 21 0.45 -22.89 10.00
CA PHE A 21 1.64 -22.29 9.42
C PHE A 21 1.56 -22.20 7.89
N ALA A 22 1.09 -23.26 7.22
CA ALA A 22 0.88 -23.25 5.77
C ALA A 22 -0.18 -22.21 5.35
N PHE A 23 -1.28 -22.09 6.10
CA PHE A 23 -2.34 -21.11 5.83
C PHE A 23 -1.83 -19.67 5.95
N THR A 24 -1.03 -19.37 6.98
CA THR A 24 -0.42 -18.03 7.14
C THR A 24 0.59 -17.69 6.04
N ARG A 25 1.26 -18.69 5.44
CA ARG A 25 2.18 -18.45 4.30
C ARG A 25 1.45 -18.18 3.00
N ALA A 26 0.33 -18.86 2.76
CA ALA A 26 -0.47 -18.66 1.54
C ALA A 26 -1.00 -17.23 1.43
N ASP A 27 -1.41 -16.62 2.55
CA ASP A 27 -1.92 -15.25 2.58
C ASP A 27 -0.82 -14.20 2.31
N ASN A 28 0.39 -14.47 2.81
CA ASN A 28 1.56 -13.60 2.61
C ASN A 28 2.25 -13.77 1.24
N GLN A 29 1.83 -14.76 0.45
CA GLN A 29 2.34 -15.03 -0.91
C GLN A 29 1.31 -14.66 -1.98
N THR A 30 0.62 -13.52 -1.80
CA THR A 30 -0.01 -12.86 -2.95
C THR A 30 1.10 -12.20 -3.78
N GLU A 31 1.90 -13.02 -4.46
CA GLU A 31 2.80 -12.56 -5.52
C GLU A 31 1.92 -11.85 -6.55
N PRO A 32 2.24 -10.60 -6.93
CA PRO A 32 1.45 -9.92 -7.94
C PRO A 32 1.50 -10.75 -9.22
N ALA A 33 0.35 -11.00 -9.84
CA ALA A 33 0.23 -11.79 -11.07
C ALA A 33 1.11 -11.24 -12.23
N PHE A 34 1.60 -10.00 -12.10
CA PHE A 34 2.62 -9.38 -12.92
C PHE A 34 3.67 -8.70 -12.03
N GLY A 35 4.93 -9.13 -12.16
CA GLY A 35 6.06 -8.44 -11.56
C GLY A 35 6.36 -7.16 -12.32
N TYR A 36 6.11 -6.01 -11.70
CA TYR A 36 6.51 -4.71 -12.22
C TYR A 36 7.75 -4.24 -11.46
N THR A 37 8.78 -3.78 -12.18
CA THR A 37 9.92 -3.08 -11.56
C THR A 37 9.62 -1.58 -11.62
N LEU A 38 9.40 -0.95 -10.47
CA LEU A 38 9.28 0.51 -10.38
C LEU A 38 10.65 1.09 -10.06
N ASP A 39 11.13 1.96 -10.94
CA ASP A 39 12.26 2.84 -10.65
C ASP A 39 11.72 4.17 -10.10
N PHE A 40 11.68 4.28 -8.77
CA PHE A 40 11.21 5.48 -8.10
C PHE A 40 12.24 6.61 -8.24
N LYS A 41 12.02 7.50 -9.20
CA LYS A 41 12.95 8.60 -9.49
C LYS A 41 13.08 9.62 -8.36
N LYS A 42 11.97 10.01 -7.73
CA LYS A 42 11.96 11.10 -6.75
C LYS A 42 10.79 11.00 -5.78
N PRO A 43 11.04 11.06 -4.46
CA PRO A 43 9.97 11.23 -3.49
C PRO A 43 9.40 12.65 -3.54
N LEU A 44 8.09 12.78 -3.38
CA LEU A 44 7.42 14.08 -3.20
C LEU A 44 7.59 14.54 -1.74
N SER A 45 8.76 15.10 -1.41
CA SER A 45 9.07 15.53 -0.03
C SER A 45 8.06 16.53 0.53
N GLY A 46 7.62 16.31 1.77
CA GLY A 46 6.65 17.18 2.46
C GLY A 46 5.22 17.08 1.93
N ILE A 47 4.92 16.03 1.16
CA ILE A 47 3.58 15.66 0.73
C ILE A 47 3.20 14.33 1.38
N ASP A 48 2.31 14.41 2.37
CA ASP A 48 1.67 13.24 2.96
C ASP A 48 0.20 13.19 2.55
N ASN A 49 -0.40 11.99 2.51
CA ASN A 49 -1.83 11.78 2.25
C ASN A 49 -2.32 12.24 0.85
N LEU A 50 -1.54 11.96 -0.20
CA LEU A 50 -1.97 12.11 -1.59
C LEU A 50 -3.10 11.10 -1.89
N SER A 51 -4.26 11.60 -2.36
CA SER A 51 -5.45 10.77 -2.58
C SER A 51 -5.85 10.62 -4.05
N SER A 52 -5.56 11.62 -4.89
CA SER A 52 -5.82 11.55 -6.32
C SER A 52 -4.71 12.23 -7.11
N LEU A 53 -4.52 11.78 -8.36
CA LEU A 53 -3.59 12.36 -9.32
C LEU A 53 -4.24 12.27 -10.72
N SER A 54 -4.23 13.38 -11.45
CA SER A 54 -4.77 13.45 -12.81
C SER A 54 -3.84 14.28 -13.69
N TYR A 55 -3.62 13.83 -14.91
CA TYR A 55 -2.82 14.56 -15.90
C TYR A 55 -3.71 15.54 -16.67
N VAL A 56 -3.23 16.77 -16.86
CA VAL A 56 -3.90 17.84 -17.62
C VAL A 56 -3.05 18.13 -18.86
N PRO A 57 -3.40 17.58 -20.04
CA PRO A 57 -2.58 17.67 -21.24
C PRO A 57 -2.35 19.08 -21.74
N GLU A 58 -3.34 19.97 -21.61
CA GLU A 58 -3.31 21.33 -22.14
C GLU A 58 -2.25 22.20 -21.45
N GLU A 59 -1.90 21.86 -20.21
CA GLU A 59 -0.95 22.60 -19.39
C GLU A 59 0.33 21.81 -19.11
N ASP A 60 0.44 20.58 -19.62
CA ASP A 60 1.57 19.65 -19.41
C ASP A 60 1.88 19.34 -17.94
N VAL A 61 0.85 19.28 -17.08
CA VAL A 61 1.00 19.15 -15.62
C VAL A 61 0.14 18.06 -15.03
N PHE A 62 0.49 17.64 -13.82
CA PHE A 62 -0.38 16.83 -12.98
C PHE A 62 -1.11 17.72 -11.95
N VAL A 63 -2.38 17.41 -11.70
CA VAL A 63 -3.18 17.96 -10.62
C VAL A 63 -3.46 16.85 -9.62
N ALA A 64 -3.24 17.13 -8.34
CA ALA A 64 -3.39 16.14 -7.28
C ALA A 64 -4.20 16.70 -6.10
N THR A 65 -4.84 15.81 -5.34
CA THR A 65 -5.51 16.18 -4.08
C THR A 65 -4.80 15.59 -2.88
N LEU A 66 -4.72 16.38 -1.81
CA LEU A 66 -4.35 15.93 -0.47
C LEU A 66 -5.58 15.92 0.42
N ASN A 67 -5.77 14.83 1.17
CA ASN A 67 -6.89 14.71 2.10
C ASN A 67 -6.70 15.57 3.36
N ARG A 68 -5.48 15.68 3.88
CA ARG A 68 -5.20 16.41 5.13
C ARG A 68 -3.88 17.18 5.05
N PRO A 69 -3.91 18.52 5.21
CA PRO A 69 -5.09 19.37 5.07
C PRO A 69 -5.65 19.30 3.63
N ALA A 70 -6.96 19.53 3.46
CA ALA A 70 -7.60 19.55 2.14
C ALA A 70 -6.91 20.56 1.20
N THR A 71 -6.21 20.05 0.20
CA THR A 71 -5.31 20.86 -0.65
C THR A 71 -5.29 20.33 -2.07
N ILE A 72 -5.31 21.22 -3.05
CA ILE A 72 -5.04 20.90 -4.46
C ILE A 72 -3.58 21.25 -4.76
N LEU A 73 -2.86 20.33 -5.36
CA LEU A 73 -1.48 20.51 -5.84
C LEU A 73 -1.46 20.54 -7.36
N LYS A 74 -0.55 21.35 -7.91
CA LYS A 74 -0.14 21.28 -9.31
C LYS A 74 1.33 20.85 -9.33
N LEU A 75 1.64 19.82 -10.10
CA LEU A 75 2.96 19.20 -10.17
C LEU A 75 3.47 19.18 -11.62
N SER A 76 4.78 19.34 -11.81
CA SER A 76 5.42 19.04 -13.09
C SER A 76 5.53 17.53 -13.32
N LYS A 77 5.82 17.10 -14.54
CA LYS A 77 6.10 15.69 -14.85
C LYS A 77 7.30 15.11 -14.10
N ASN A 78 8.20 15.97 -13.64
CA ASN A 78 9.38 15.60 -12.87
C ASN A 78 9.12 15.56 -11.35
N GLY A 79 7.86 15.77 -10.92
CA GLY A 79 7.47 15.76 -9.52
C GLY A 79 7.84 17.03 -8.74
N GLU A 80 7.97 18.17 -9.42
CA GLU A 80 8.15 19.46 -8.75
C GLU A 80 6.79 20.07 -8.41
N ILE A 81 6.66 20.66 -7.22
CA ILE A 81 5.43 21.34 -6.81
C ILE A 81 5.42 22.73 -7.43
N LEU A 82 4.53 22.93 -8.42
CA LEU A 82 4.37 24.19 -9.13
C LEU A 82 3.41 25.14 -8.39
N ALA A 83 2.36 24.59 -7.79
CA ALA A 83 1.40 25.38 -7.01
C ALA A 83 0.70 24.55 -5.93
N ARG A 84 0.24 25.23 -4.88
CA ARG A 84 -0.53 24.66 -3.79
C ARG A 84 -1.71 25.56 -3.43
N LYS A 85 -2.93 25.05 -3.57
CA LYS A 85 -4.16 25.74 -3.15
C LYS A 85 -4.82 24.99 -2.00
N LYS A 86 -4.70 25.52 -0.78
CA LYS A 86 -5.43 24.98 0.37
C LYS A 86 -6.92 25.32 0.21
N HIS A 87 -7.78 24.33 0.41
CA HIS A 87 -9.19 24.58 0.53
C HIS A 87 -9.43 25.24 1.90
N ARG A 88 -9.70 26.55 1.91
CA ARG A 88 -10.24 27.21 3.10
C ARG A 88 -11.74 26.94 3.10
N ARG A 89 -12.23 26.32 4.18
CA ARG A 89 -13.66 26.40 4.48
C ARG A 89 -13.97 27.87 4.70
N SER A 90 -14.95 28.39 3.98
CA SER A 90 -15.60 29.65 4.32
C SER A 90 -16.42 29.34 5.58
N ASP A 91 -15.99 29.84 6.73
CA ASP A 91 -16.81 29.86 7.94
C ASP A 91 -17.82 31.01 7.85
#